data_AF-A0A9N9F2G4-F1
#
_entry.id   AF-A0A9N9F2G4-F1
#
_cell.length_a   1.000
_cell.length_b   1.000
_cell.length_c   1.000
_cell.angle_alpha   90.00
_cell.angle_beta   90.00
_cell.angle_gamma   90.00
#
_symmetry.space_group_name_H-M   'P 1'
#
loop_
_entity.id
_entity.type
_entity.pdbx_description
1 polymer ?
#
loop_
_entity_poly.entity_id
_entity_poly.type
_entity_poly.pdbx_seq_one_letter_code
_entity_poly.pdbx_strand_id
1 'polypeptide(L)'
;MSNLVKNKKNEENNKHLSEYEVRRLENLASNQKMLQALGLDKPPSFAFPVPTKSSALVKSKRKAPFKPSVIAARRSQRQCVVRKTAELDSASRRRSERVASRDRNPQVFGHIPGIEIGTTWKMRMHCSQDGVHAPTVAGISGNQQEGAYSIALSGGYEDDIDWGEAFTYTGCGGRDLKGSRANPKNLRTAKQSKDQTMEGLNLALKVSCDTGRPVRVIRGYKLNSPYAPVSGYRYDGLYRVEKCWEDRGLSGFQVVKFAFVRLPKQPPIEIRVNYDAEDEETEDEHNSVRDDDETEETDNKIKKSEKSSNINHNNLS
;
A
#
# COMPACT_ATOMS: atom_id res chain seq x y z
N MET A 1 2.74 -8.32 56.63
CA MET A 1 3.78 -7.32 56.27
C MET A 1 4.40 -7.54 54.88
N SER A 2 3.98 -8.54 54.08
CA SER A 2 4.57 -8.87 52.77
C SER A 2 3.90 -8.21 51.56
N ASN A 3 2.73 -7.57 51.72
CA ASN A 3 2.02 -6.91 50.62
C ASN A 3 2.32 -5.41 50.49
N LEU A 4 3.02 -4.80 51.45
CA LEU A 4 3.41 -3.38 51.39
C LEU A 4 4.74 -3.16 50.65
N VAL A 5 5.58 -4.19 50.55
CA VAL A 5 6.88 -4.13 49.86
C VAL A 5 6.75 -4.45 48.36
N LYS A 6 5.74 -5.22 47.97
CA LYS A 6 5.45 -5.50 46.55
C LYS A 6 4.81 -4.30 45.83
N ASN A 7 4.05 -3.47 46.52
CA ASN A 7 3.52 -2.22 45.94
C ASN A 7 4.59 -1.14 45.76
N LYS A 8 5.62 -1.08 46.63
CA LYS A 8 6.74 -0.14 46.43
C LYS A 8 7.66 -0.51 45.26
N LYS A 9 7.78 -1.80 44.92
CA LYS A 9 8.56 -2.24 43.74
C LYS A 9 7.86 -2.01 42.39
N ASN A 10 6.54 -1.82 42.38
CA ASN A 10 5.81 -1.43 41.17
C ASN A 10 5.76 0.08 40.95
N GLU A 11 6.05 0.90 41.97
CA GLU A 11 6.16 2.37 41.84
C GLU A 11 7.55 2.82 41.37
N GLU A 12 8.59 1.98 41.54
CA GLU A 12 9.98 2.32 41.17
C GLU A 12 10.39 1.95 39.73
N ASN A 13 9.50 1.31 38.95
CA ASN A 13 9.68 1.09 37.51
C ASN A 13 8.92 2.11 36.65
N ASN A 14 8.57 3.27 37.22
CA ASN A 14 8.10 4.42 36.46
C ASN A 14 9.30 5.02 35.69
N LYS A 15 9.77 4.28 34.67
CA LYS A 15 10.52 4.86 33.56
C LYS A 15 9.72 6.06 33.11
N HIS A 16 10.31 7.24 33.24
CA HIS A 16 9.75 8.46 32.70
C HIS A 16 9.53 8.22 31.20
N LEU A 17 8.28 7.94 30.81
CA LEU A 17 7.91 7.79 29.41
C LEU A 17 8.33 9.07 28.70
N SER A 18 8.93 8.93 27.52
CA SER A 18 9.30 10.11 26.73
C SER A 18 8.04 10.91 26.39
N GLU A 19 8.18 12.21 26.18
CA GLU A 19 7.06 13.07 25.74
C GLU A 19 6.39 12.51 24.47
N TYR A 20 7.19 11.86 23.61
CA TYR A 20 6.72 11.14 22.44
C TYR A 20 5.77 10.00 22.79
N GLU A 21 6.17 9.12 23.71
CA GLU A 21 5.36 7.94 24.06
C GLU A 21 4.09 8.35 24.79
N VAL A 22 4.15 9.37 25.65
CA VAL A 22 2.95 9.94 26.28
C VAL A 22 1.95 10.39 25.21
N ARG A 23 2.41 11.17 24.23
CA ARG A 23 1.56 11.67 23.16
C ARG A 23 1.05 10.56 22.25
N ARG A 24 1.87 9.54 21.99
CA ARG A 24 1.48 8.35 21.22
C ARG A 24 0.32 7.63 21.88
N LEU A 25 0.43 7.39 23.17
CA LEU A 25 -0.62 6.77 23.97
C LEU A 25 -1.89 7.63 24.02
N GLU A 26 -1.76 8.96 24.09
CA GLU A 26 -2.91 9.88 24.02
C GLU A 26 -3.62 9.81 22.66
N ASN A 27 -2.87 9.83 21.56
CA ASN A 27 -3.43 9.72 20.20
C ASN A 27 -4.11 8.36 19.98
N LEU A 28 -3.49 7.27 20.44
CA LEU A 28 -4.11 5.95 20.44
C LEU A 28 -5.40 5.95 21.26
N ALA A 29 -5.38 6.48 22.47
CA ALA A 29 -6.58 6.56 23.32
C ALA A 29 -7.70 7.41 22.67
N SER A 30 -7.35 8.50 21.99
CA SER A 30 -8.29 9.33 21.24
C SER A 30 -8.92 8.58 20.07
N ASN A 31 -8.10 7.90 19.27
CA ASN A 31 -8.54 7.07 18.15
C ASN A 31 -9.43 5.90 18.63
N GLN A 32 -9.08 5.26 19.74
CA GLN A 32 -9.87 4.21 20.38
C GLN A 32 -11.23 4.74 20.84
N LYS A 33 -11.25 5.90 21.52
CA LYS A 33 -12.50 6.57 21.92
C LYS A 33 -13.35 6.94 20.71
N MET A 34 -12.75 7.36 19.61
CA MET A 34 -13.47 7.67 18.37
C MET A 34 -14.17 6.44 17.81
N LEU A 35 -13.47 5.31 17.71
CA LEU A 35 -14.07 4.06 17.25
C LEU A 35 -15.17 3.57 18.23
N GLN A 36 -14.94 3.67 19.54
CA GLN A 36 -15.95 3.37 20.56
C GLN A 36 -17.19 4.26 20.46
N ALA A 37 -17.03 5.56 20.25
CA ALA A 37 -18.14 6.50 20.11
C ALA A 37 -19.00 6.22 18.87
N LEU A 38 -18.40 5.60 17.84
CA LEU A 38 -19.10 5.11 16.65
C LEU A 38 -19.74 3.72 16.86
N GLY A 39 -19.59 3.11 18.04
CA GLY A 39 -20.11 1.77 18.36
C GLY A 39 -19.34 0.63 17.69
N LEU A 40 -18.05 0.82 17.42
CA LEU A 40 -17.20 -0.09 16.65
C LEU A 40 -16.20 -0.88 17.50
N ASP A 41 -16.37 -0.86 18.82
CA ASP A 41 -15.47 -1.44 19.82
C ASP A 41 -15.64 -2.94 20.02
N LYS A 42 -16.67 -3.52 19.43
CA LYS A 42 -16.96 -4.96 19.48
C LYS A 42 -17.15 -5.46 18.06
N PRO A 43 -16.52 -6.59 17.68
CA PRO A 43 -16.89 -7.23 16.43
C PRO A 43 -18.41 -7.49 16.48
N PRO A 44 -19.16 -7.22 15.39
CA PRO A 44 -20.55 -7.63 15.35
C PRO A 44 -20.60 -9.11 15.71
N SER A 45 -21.41 -9.46 16.71
CA SER A 45 -21.47 -10.81 17.28
C SER A 45 -22.06 -11.78 16.26
N PHE A 46 -21.27 -12.17 15.27
CA PHE A 46 -21.57 -13.28 14.39
C PHE A 46 -21.08 -14.52 15.12
N ALA A 47 -21.98 -15.13 15.89
CA ALA A 47 -21.77 -16.48 16.41
C ALA A 47 -21.67 -17.42 15.21
N PHE A 48 -20.45 -17.72 14.76
CA PHE A 48 -20.23 -18.79 13.80
C PHE A 48 -20.12 -20.11 14.58
N PRO A 49 -20.86 -21.16 14.17
CA PRO A 49 -20.67 -22.49 14.74
C PRO A 49 -19.24 -22.94 14.46
N VAL A 50 -18.49 -23.26 15.51
CA VAL A 50 -17.17 -23.87 15.41
C VAL A 50 -17.30 -25.19 14.65
N PRO A 51 -16.59 -25.39 13.52
CA PRO A 51 -16.64 -26.67 12.82
C PRO A 51 -15.95 -27.74 13.68
N THR A 52 -16.76 -28.68 14.20
CA THR A 52 -16.25 -29.89 14.81
C THR A 52 -15.56 -30.72 13.74
N LYS A 53 -14.30 -31.09 13.99
CA LYS A 53 -13.49 -31.92 13.09
C LYS A 53 -14.24 -33.22 12.79
N SER A 54 -14.79 -33.35 11.59
CA SER A 54 -15.13 -34.66 11.02
C SER A 54 -14.26 -34.88 9.78
N SER A 55 -13.41 -35.89 9.89
CA SER A 55 -12.51 -36.35 8.84
C SER A 55 -13.32 -37.05 7.74
N ALA A 56 -13.50 -36.41 6.60
CA ALA A 56 -13.96 -37.09 5.39
C ALA A 56 -13.13 -36.62 4.19
N LEU A 57 -12.28 -37.53 3.72
CA LEU A 57 -11.35 -37.37 2.61
C LEU A 57 -12.11 -37.39 1.27
N VAL A 58 -12.32 -36.24 0.64
CA VAL A 58 -12.90 -36.17 -0.72
C VAL A 58 -11.77 -36.08 -1.75
N LYS A 59 -11.61 -37.15 -2.55
CA LYS A 59 -10.64 -37.24 -3.66
C LYS A 59 -11.12 -36.41 -4.86
N SER A 60 -10.41 -35.33 -5.18
CA SER A 60 -10.61 -34.55 -6.41
C SER A 60 -9.94 -35.25 -7.61
N LYS A 61 -10.73 -35.57 -8.64
CA LYS A 61 -10.27 -36.09 -9.95
C LYS A 61 -9.72 -34.94 -10.80
N ARG A 62 -8.45 -35.04 -11.19
CA ARG A 62 -7.77 -34.11 -12.12
C ARG A 62 -8.38 -34.24 -13.54
N LYS A 63 -8.78 -33.11 -14.15
CA LYS A 63 -9.10 -33.01 -15.59
C LYS A 63 -7.81 -32.77 -16.40
N ALA A 64 -7.72 -33.40 -17.56
CA ALA A 64 -6.57 -33.40 -18.48
C ALA A 64 -6.39 -32.05 -19.23
N PRO A 65 -5.17 -31.76 -19.74
CA PRO A 65 -4.87 -30.49 -20.41
C PRO A 65 -5.30 -30.46 -21.88
N PHE A 66 -5.71 -29.26 -22.33
CA PHE A 66 -6.11 -28.94 -23.70
C PHE A 66 -4.87 -28.72 -24.60
N LYS A 67 -4.91 -29.18 -25.86
CA LYS A 67 -3.85 -28.96 -26.87
C LYS A 67 -4.18 -27.74 -27.75
N PRO A 68 -3.20 -26.89 -28.14
CA PRO A 68 -3.43 -25.81 -29.10
C PRO A 68 -3.28 -26.30 -30.55
N SER A 69 -4.18 -25.87 -31.43
CA SER A 69 -4.11 -26.08 -32.87
C SER A 69 -3.40 -24.91 -33.56
N VAL A 70 -2.57 -25.27 -34.54
CA VAL A 70 -1.74 -24.37 -35.36
C VAL A 70 -2.54 -24.03 -36.62
N ILE A 71 -2.69 -22.74 -36.96
CA ILE A 71 -3.10 -22.31 -38.31
C ILE A 71 -2.16 -21.21 -38.79
N ALA A 72 -1.60 -21.45 -39.97
CA ALA A 72 -0.58 -20.66 -40.62
C ALA A 72 -1.13 -19.46 -41.41
N ALA A 73 -0.31 -18.41 -41.41
CA ALA A 73 -0.02 -17.42 -42.47
C ALA A 73 -1.10 -17.02 -43.49
N ARG A 74 -1.27 -15.69 -43.65
CA ARG A 74 -1.11 -15.05 -44.97
C ARG A 74 -0.77 -13.56 -44.84
N ARG A 75 0.32 -13.21 -45.53
CA ARG A 75 0.93 -11.88 -45.65
C ARG A 75 0.34 -11.22 -46.91
N SER A 76 -0.15 -9.99 -46.80
CA SER A 76 -0.53 -9.16 -47.94
C SER A 76 -0.04 -7.73 -47.70
N GLN A 77 0.85 -7.28 -48.57
CA GLN A 77 1.39 -5.93 -48.62
C GLN A 77 0.31 -4.95 -49.12
N ARG A 78 0.14 -3.83 -48.41
CA ARG A 78 -0.25 -2.55 -49.02
C ARG A 78 0.52 -1.42 -48.34
N GLN A 79 1.40 -0.80 -49.11
CA GLN A 79 1.99 0.51 -48.88
C GLN A 79 0.90 1.57 -49.09
N CYS A 80 0.84 2.60 -48.24
CA CYS A 80 0.54 3.97 -48.64
C CYS A 80 0.89 4.94 -47.49
N VAL A 81 1.40 6.10 -47.91
CA VAL A 81 2.12 7.12 -47.14
C VAL A 81 1.16 8.06 -46.42
N VAL A 82 1.36 8.31 -45.11
CA VAL A 82 1.23 9.65 -44.51
C VAL A 82 2.21 9.76 -43.34
N ARG A 83 3.22 10.62 -43.50
CA ARG A 83 4.07 11.08 -42.40
C ARG A 83 3.37 12.25 -41.69
N LYS A 84 3.65 12.34 -40.39
CA LYS A 84 3.84 13.56 -39.59
C LYS A 84 2.83 13.82 -38.46
N THR A 85 2.82 12.94 -37.44
CA THR A 85 2.48 13.26 -36.03
C THR A 85 3.11 12.21 -35.06
N ALA A 86 4.38 11.86 -35.22
CA ALA A 86 4.97 10.69 -34.53
C ALA A 86 5.66 10.98 -33.18
N GLU A 87 5.93 12.23 -32.81
CA GLU A 87 6.80 12.49 -31.65
C GLU A 87 6.06 12.62 -30.32
N LEU A 88 4.83 13.16 -30.29
CA LEU A 88 4.08 13.35 -29.05
C LEU A 88 3.34 12.08 -28.56
N ASP A 89 2.98 11.18 -29.49
CA ASP A 89 2.25 9.94 -29.17
C ASP A 89 3.18 8.81 -28.66
N SER A 90 4.47 8.85 -29.05
CA SER A 90 5.45 7.83 -28.65
C SER A 90 5.80 7.87 -27.16
N ALA A 91 5.83 9.06 -26.55
CA ALA A 91 6.07 9.22 -25.11
C ALA A 91 4.84 8.78 -24.29
N SER A 92 3.64 9.03 -24.79
CA SER A 92 2.38 8.58 -24.17
C SER A 92 2.25 7.05 -24.26
N ARG A 93 2.51 6.46 -25.45
CA ARG A 93 2.52 5.00 -25.65
C ARG A 93 3.59 4.29 -24.82
N ARG A 94 4.81 4.84 -24.76
CA ARG A 94 5.89 4.31 -23.89
C ARG A 94 5.57 4.42 -22.40
N ARG A 95 4.75 5.40 -22.00
CA ARG A 95 4.29 5.56 -20.61
C ARG A 95 3.14 4.60 -20.29
N SER A 96 2.28 4.28 -21.25
CA SER A 96 1.25 3.23 -21.10
C SER A 96 1.82 1.82 -21.17
N GLU A 97 2.89 1.57 -21.93
CA GLU A 97 3.55 0.26 -22.04
C GLU A 97 4.38 -0.12 -20.80
N ARG A 98 4.89 0.86 -20.04
CA ARG A 98 5.65 0.60 -18.80
C ARG A 98 4.78 0.35 -17.57
N VAL A 99 3.47 0.62 -17.65
CA VAL A 99 2.52 0.13 -16.66
C VAL A 99 2.16 -1.26 -17.13
N ALA A 100 2.67 -2.30 -16.45
CA ALA A 100 2.25 -3.67 -16.69
C ALA A 100 0.73 -3.69 -16.91
N SER A 101 0.30 -4.21 -18.07
CA SER A 101 -1.13 -4.23 -18.44
C SER A 101 -1.91 -4.78 -17.26
N ARG A 102 -2.80 -3.98 -16.69
CA ARG A 102 -3.66 -4.45 -15.60
C ARG A 102 -4.70 -5.37 -16.20
N ASP A 103 -4.90 -6.52 -15.56
CA ASP A 103 -5.87 -7.51 -16.03
C ASP A 103 -7.31 -7.01 -15.86
N ARG A 104 -7.53 -6.12 -14.88
CA ARG A 104 -8.85 -5.62 -14.49
C ARG A 104 -8.82 -4.12 -14.24
N ASN A 105 -9.96 -3.45 -14.44
CA ASN A 105 -10.09 -2.02 -14.17
C ASN A 105 -10.08 -1.75 -12.66
N PRO A 106 -9.08 -1.03 -12.12
CA PRO A 106 -9.04 -0.73 -10.69
C PRO A 106 -9.94 0.46 -10.27
N GLN A 107 -10.38 1.29 -11.22
CA GLN A 107 -11.20 2.48 -10.99
C GLN A 107 -12.69 2.11 -10.95
N VAL A 108 -13.02 1.17 -10.08
CA VAL A 108 -14.39 0.71 -9.82
C VAL A 108 -14.61 0.68 -8.32
N PHE A 109 -15.84 0.86 -7.89
CA PHE A 109 -16.22 0.72 -6.47
C PHE A 109 -16.66 -0.71 -6.19
N GLY A 110 -16.40 -1.19 -4.98
CA GLY A 110 -16.71 -2.56 -4.59
C GLY A 110 -15.63 -3.56 -5.02
N HIS A 111 -16.03 -4.83 -5.12
CA HIS A 111 -15.13 -5.95 -5.41
C HIS A 111 -14.60 -5.89 -6.85
N ILE A 112 -13.40 -6.45 -7.03
CA ILE A 112 -12.85 -6.71 -8.35
C ILE A 112 -13.31 -8.11 -8.81
N PRO A 113 -13.92 -8.25 -10.00
CA PRO A 113 -14.40 -9.56 -10.48
C PRO A 113 -13.31 -10.64 -10.50
N GLY A 114 -13.58 -11.77 -9.85
CA GLY A 114 -12.66 -12.91 -9.78
C GLY A 114 -11.54 -12.78 -8.74
N ILE A 115 -11.56 -11.74 -7.90
CA ILE A 115 -10.66 -11.61 -6.74
C ILE A 115 -11.48 -11.76 -5.46
N GLU A 116 -11.23 -12.85 -4.74
CA GLU A 116 -11.93 -13.18 -3.49
C GLU A 116 -11.27 -12.52 -2.28
N ILE A 117 -12.06 -12.29 -1.24
CA ILE A 117 -11.55 -11.86 0.08
C ILE A 117 -10.62 -12.96 0.60
N GLY A 118 -9.44 -12.58 1.08
CA GLY A 118 -8.36 -13.49 1.47
C GLY A 118 -7.31 -13.73 0.38
N THR A 119 -7.52 -13.26 -0.85
CA THR A 119 -6.48 -13.33 -1.90
C THR A 119 -5.21 -12.62 -1.43
N THR A 120 -4.04 -13.25 -1.65
CA THR A 120 -2.74 -12.74 -1.21
C THR A 120 -1.79 -12.47 -2.38
N TRP A 121 -0.88 -11.52 -2.16
CA TRP A 121 0.15 -11.13 -3.11
C TRP A 121 1.48 -10.90 -2.41
N LYS A 122 2.59 -11.32 -3.04
CA LYS A 122 3.93 -11.07 -2.51
C LYS A 122 4.29 -9.58 -2.48
N MET A 123 3.85 -8.81 -3.47
CA MET A 123 4.28 -7.43 -3.69
C MET A 123 3.10 -6.51 -4.08
N ARG A 124 3.22 -5.21 -3.76
CA ARG A 124 2.27 -4.16 -4.19
C ARG A 124 2.07 -4.10 -5.70
N MET A 125 3.08 -4.49 -6.48
CA MET A 125 2.97 -4.55 -7.93
C MET A 125 1.92 -5.55 -8.39
N HIS A 126 1.82 -6.71 -7.75
CA HIS A 126 0.81 -7.71 -8.12
C HIS A 126 -0.60 -7.27 -7.72
N CYS A 127 -0.76 -6.57 -6.58
CA CYS A 127 -2.03 -5.92 -6.23
C CYS A 127 -2.47 -4.90 -7.31
N SER A 128 -1.50 -4.21 -7.93
CA SER A 128 -1.75 -3.25 -9.01
C SER A 128 -2.16 -3.93 -10.30
N GLN A 129 -1.46 -5.00 -10.69
CA GLN A 129 -1.74 -5.80 -11.89
C GLN A 129 -3.14 -6.42 -11.83
N ASP A 130 -3.53 -6.98 -10.68
CA ASP A 130 -4.85 -7.58 -10.48
C ASP A 130 -5.98 -6.56 -10.33
N GLY A 131 -5.64 -5.27 -10.17
CA GLY A 131 -6.59 -4.16 -10.08
C GLY A 131 -7.20 -3.94 -8.70
N VAL A 132 -6.86 -4.76 -7.68
CA VAL A 132 -7.38 -4.57 -6.31
C VAL A 132 -6.94 -3.25 -5.71
N HIS A 133 -5.72 -2.81 -6.00
CA HIS A 133 -5.19 -1.52 -5.57
C HIS A 133 -4.16 -0.99 -6.58
N ALA A 134 -4.56 -0.02 -7.42
CA ALA A 134 -3.76 0.42 -8.57
C ALA A 134 -2.39 1.03 -8.25
N PRO A 135 -2.21 1.85 -7.19
CA PRO A 135 -0.90 2.40 -6.85
C PRO A 135 0.05 1.32 -6.33
N THR A 136 1.30 1.37 -6.76
CA THR A 136 2.36 0.46 -6.24
C THR A 136 3.04 1.01 -5.00
N VAL A 137 2.85 2.30 -4.69
CA VAL A 137 3.48 2.99 -3.56
C VAL A 137 2.43 3.66 -2.68
N ALA A 138 1.64 4.59 -3.25
CA ALA A 138 0.68 5.38 -2.50
C ALA A 138 -0.31 4.51 -1.71
N GLY A 139 -0.68 4.93 -0.50
CA GLY A 139 -1.61 4.19 0.35
C GLY A 139 -3.06 4.27 -0.11
N ILE A 140 -3.43 5.30 -0.88
CA ILE A 140 -4.82 5.58 -1.29
C ILE A 140 -4.91 5.56 -2.82
N SER A 141 -5.99 5.00 -3.34
CA SER A 141 -6.37 5.07 -4.75
C SER A 141 -7.77 5.65 -4.85
N GLY A 142 -7.93 6.73 -5.63
CA GLY A 142 -9.21 7.42 -5.72
C GLY A 142 -9.21 8.56 -6.71
N ASN A 143 -10.38 9.14 -6.88
CA ASN A 143 -10.63 10.38 -7.60
C ASN A 143 -11.32 11.36 -6.63
N GLN A 144 -10.91 12.62 -6.63
CA GLN A 144 -11.43 13.63 -5.71
C GLN A 144 -12.92 13.94 -5.92
N GLN A 145 -13.44 13.69 -7.12
CA GLN A 145 -14.84 13.95 -7.49
C GLN A 145 -15.72 12.74 -7.19
N GLU A 146 -15.19 11.52 -7.37
CA GLU A 146 -15.98 10.30 -7.25
C GLU A 146 -15.84 9.63 -5.88
N GLY A 147 -14.65 9.66 -5.29
CA GLY A 147 -14.31 8.92 -4.07
C GLY A 147 -13.06 8.04 -4.22
N ALA A 148 -12.71 7.38 -3.13
CA ALA A 148 -11.64 6.41 -3.03
C ALA A 148 -12.12 5.01 -3.42
N TYR A 149 -11.37 4.35 -4.29
CA TYR A 149 -11.64 2.98 -4.72
C TYR A 149 -11.02 1.95 -3.77
N SER A 150 -9.81 2.22 -3.26
CA SER A 150 -9.07 1.29 -2.41
C SER A 150 -8.00 1.96 -1.56
N ILE A 151 -7.64 1.33 -0.44
CA ILE A 151 -6.51 1.70 0.41
C ILE A 151 -5.61 0.51 0.75
N ALA A 152 -4.37 0.82 1.11
CA ALA A 152 -3.39 -0.11 1.64
C ALA A 152 -2.99 0.26 3.09
N LEU A 153 -3.28 -0.64 4.03
CA LEU A 153 -2.83 -0.58 5.42
C LEU A 153 -1.48 -1.30 5.51
N SER A 154 -0.39 -0.60 5.83
CA SER A 154 0.96 -1.21 5.82
C SER A 154 1.91 -0.63 6.88
N GLY A 155 1.39 -0.07 7.98
CA GLY A 155 2.22 0.39 9.10
C GLY A 155 2.96 1.72 8.86
N GLY A 156 2.36 2.64 8.10
CA GLY A 156 3.00 3.92 7.76
C GLY A 156 2.80 5.05 8.78
N TYR A 157 1.96 4.81 9.79
CA TYR A 157 1.55 5.73 10.84
C TYR A 157 1.32 4.94 12.11
N GLU A 158 1.98 5.35 13.19
CA GLU A 158 2.09 4.61 14.45
C GLU A 158 0.94 4.85 15.43
N ASP A 159 0.12 5.87 15.16
CA ASP A 159 -1.10 6.14 15.92
C ASP A 159 -2.36 5.56 15.27
N ASP A 160 -2.25 4.89 14.12
CA ASP A 160 -3.36 4.16 13.52
C ASP A 160 -3.70 2.89 14.34
N ILE A 161 -4.99 2.69 14.63
CA ILE A 161 -5.50 1.52 15.35
C ILE A 161 -6.19 0.59 14.37
N ASP A 162 -5.84 -0.70 14.38
CA ASP A 162 -6.50 -1.74 13.58
C ASP A 162 -7.17 -2.80 14.47
N TRP A 163 -8.50 -2.79 14.50
CA TRP A 163 -9.33 -3.81 15.15
C TRP A 163 -9.95 -4.79 14.15
N GLY A 164 -9.42 -4.86 12.92
CA GLY A 164 -9.90 -5.77 11.90
C GLY A 164 -11.18 -5.25 11.27
N GLU A 165 -12.31 -5.40 11.95
CA GLU A 165 -13.64 -4.98 11.51
C GLU A 165 -13.81 -3.45 11.51
N ALA A 166 -12.99 -2.75 12.31
CA ALA A 166 -12.90 -1.29 12.30
C ALA A 166 -11.45 -0.85 12.51
N PHE A 167 -11.10 0.32 11.97
CA PHE A 167 -9.76 0.88 12.15
C PHE A 167 -9.75 2.40 11.93
N THR A 168 -8.72 3.06 12.45
CA THR A 168 -8.38 4.43 12.07
C THR A 168 -7.28 4.42 11.01
N TYR A 169 -7.36 5.36 10.07
CA TYR A 169 -6.40 5.50 8.99
C TYR A 169 -5.96 6.95 8.85
N THR A 170 -4.66 7.18 8.79
CA THR A 170 -4.09 8.50 8.58
C THR A 170 -3.90 8.81 7.10
N GLY A 171 -4.30 10.01 6.70
CA GLY A 171 -4.23 10.53 5.34
C GLY A 171 -2.82 10.60 4.77
N CYS A 172 -2.75 10.89 3.47
CA CYS A 172 -1.49 11.08 2.77
C CYS A 172 -1.04 12.56 2.80
N GLY A 173 0.22 12.80 2.43
CA GLY A 173 0.81 14.14 2.40
C GLY A 173 1.56 14.51 3.67
N GLY A 174 1.86 15.82 3.82
CA GLY A 174 2.62 16.38 4.94
C GLY A 174 4.12 16.02 4.97
N ARG A 175 4.62 15.35 3.92
CA ARG A 175 5.99 14.81 3.84
C ARG A 175 6.78 15.52 2.75
N ASP A 176 7.99 15.97 3.08
CA ASP A 176 8.95 16.41 2.07
C ASP A 176 9.66 15.19 1.48
N LEU A 177 9.33 14.88 0.23
CA LEU A 177 9.90 13.74 -0.51
C LEU A 177 11.10 14.15 -1.36
N LYS A 178 11.52 15.42 -1.30
CA LYS A 178 12.75 15.88 -1.94
C LYS A 178 13.93 15.20 -1.24
N GLY A 179 14.77 14.53 -2.03
CA GLY A 179 16.01 13.96 -1.54
C GLY A 179 16.84 15.04 -0.82
N SER A 180 17.52 14.65 0.26
CA SER A 180 18.46 15.55 0.93
C SER A 180 19.80 15.55 0.19
N ARG A 181 20.69 16.51 0.48
CA ARG A 181 22.04 16.50 -0.09
C ARG A 181 22.82 15.23 0.26
N ALA A 182 22.52 14.63 1.42
CA ALA A 182 23.10 13.37 1.88
C ALA A 182 22.42 12.13 1.28
N ASN A 183 21.15 12.23 0.87
CA ASN A 183 20.41 11.16 0.20
C ASN A 183 19.58 11.74 -0.97
N PRO A 184 20.19 11.96 -2.14
CA PRO A 184 19.60 12.72 -3.24
C PRO A 184 18.46 12.00 -3.97
N LYS A 185 18.13 10.75 -3.60
CA LYS A 185 17.04 9.99 -4.22
C LYS A 185 15.69 10.55 -3.77
N ASN A 186 14.75 10.68 -4.71
CA ASN A 186 13.34 10.94 -4.40
C ASN A 186 12.85 9.84 -3.45
N LEU A 187 12.62 10.22 -2.19
CA LEU A 187 12.14 9.27 -1.19
C LEU A 187 10.71 8.86 -1.54
N ARG A 188 10.40 7.57 -1.40
CA ARG A 188 9.02 7.07 -1.50
C ARG A 188 8.23 7.34 -0.22
N THR A 189 8.94 7.50 0.90
CA THR A 189 8.41 7.73 2.24
C THR A 189 9.36 8.63 3.02
N ALA A 190 8.82 9.55 3.82
CA ALA A 190 9.59 10.38 4.74
C ALA A 190 8.76 10.59 6.03
N LYS A 191 9.40 11.06 7.10
CA LYS A 191 8.68 11.52 8.30
C LYS A 191 7.83 12.74 7.96
N GLN A 192 6.77 12.94 8.74
CA GLN A 192 5.93 14.13 8.62
C GLN A 192 6.74 15.40 8.91
N SER A 193 6.57 16.41 8.07
CA SER A 193 7.35 17.65 8.05
C SER A 193 6.50 18.92 7.91
N LYS A 194 5.22 18.75 7.56
CA LYS A 194 4.23 19.81 7.34
C LYS A 194 2.84 19.27 7.61
N ASP A 195 1.90 20.18 7.80
CA ASP A 195 0.48 19.83 7.93
C ASP A 195 -0.04 19.14 6.66
N GLN A 196 -0.87 18.11 6.87
CA GLN A 196 -1.67 17.52 5.82
C GLN A 196 -2.84 18.43 5.46
N THR A 197 -3.31 18.33 4.22
CA THR A 197 -4.48 19.07 3.74
C THR A 197 -5.61 18.13 3.35
N MET A 198 -6.85 18.61 3.44
CA MET A 198 -8.06 17.92 2.97
C MET A 198 -8.23 18.06 1.44
N GLU A 199 -7.18 17.72 0.70
CA GLU A 199 -7.12 17.80 -0.76
C GLU A 199 -6.68 16.45 -1.33
N GLY A 200 -6.64 16.32 -2.67
CA GLY A 200 -6.00 15.13 -3.22
C GLY A 200 -6.75 13.85 -2.89
N LEU A 201 -5.98 12.82 -2.59
CA LEU A 201 -6.52 11.51 -2.19
C LEU A 201 -7.20 11.56 -0.80
N ASN A 202 -6.88 12.54 0.04
CA ASN A 202 -7.60 12.73 1.31
C ASN A 202 -9.03 13.22 1.03
N LEU A 203 -9.19 14.13 0.06
CA LEU A 203 -10.51 14.55 -0.40
C LEU A 203 -11.30 13.39 -1.05
N ALA A 204 -10.64 12.48 -1.77
CA ALA A 204 -11.31 11.28 -2.29
C ALA A 204 -11.86 10.39 -1.16
N LEU A 205 -11.14 10.23 -0.06
CA LEU A 205 -11.65 9.52 1.12
C LEU A 205 -12.79 10.28 1.79
N LYS A 206 -12.69 11.61 1.91
CA LYS A 206 -13.78 12.47 2.41
C LYS A 206 -15.06 12.29 1.59
N VAL A 207 -14.97 12.32 0.27
CA VAL A 207 -16.12 12.06 -0.61
C VAL A 207 -16.70 10.67 -0.38
N SER A 208 -15.87 9.66 -0.11
CA SER A 208 -16.36 8.30 0.21
C SER A 208 -17.05 8.24 1.57
N CYS A 209 -16.60 9.05 2.53
CA CYS A 209 -17.26 9.25 3.81
C CYS A 209 -18.66 9.84 3.60
N ASP A 210 -18.77 10.88 2.77
CA ASP A 210 -20.04 11.59 2.55
C ASP A 210 -21.03 10.77 1.73
N THR A 211 -20.53 9.97 0.79
CA THR A 211 -21.36 9.17 -0.12
C THR A 211 -21.60 7.73 0.36
N GLY A 212 -20.89 7.29 1.41
CA GLY A 212 -20.95 5.91 1.91
C GLY A 212 -20.41 4.86 0.91
N ARG A 213 -19.61 5.28 -0.08
CA ARG A 213 -19.12 4.36 -1.11
C ARG A 213 -18.13 3.34 -0.54
N PRO A 214 -18.19 2.08 -1.02
CA PRO A 214 -17.32 1.02 -0.52
C PRO A 214 -15.88 1.21 -1.00
N VAL A 215 -14.94 1.08 -0.07
CA VAL A 215 -13.49 1.15 -0.28
C VAL A 215 -12.90 -0.23 -0.05
N ARG A 216 -12.13 -0.73 -1.03
CA ARG A 216 -11.36 -1.98 -0.85
C ARG A 216 -10.19 -1.76 0.08
N VAL A 217 -9.95 -2.70 1.01
CA VAL A 217 -8.81 -2.64 1.93
C VAL A 217 -7.85 -3.80 1.66
N ILE A 218 -6.58 -3.48 1.42
CA ILE A 218 -5.50 -4.46 1.48
C ILE A 218 -4.66 -4.24 2.75
N ARG A 219 -4.34 -5.30 3.49
CA ARG A 219 -3.39 -5.26 4.62
C ARG A 219 -2.05 -5.80 4.18
N GLY A 220 -0.96 -5.13 4.56
CA GLY A 220 0.42 -5.54 4.30
C GLY A 220 1.08 -6.10 5.55
N TYR A 221 2.04 -6.99 5.35
CA TYR A 221 2.69 -7.73 6.45
C TYR A 221 3.45 -6.88 7.46
N LYS A 222 3.91 -5.69 7.05
CA LYS A 222 4.59 -4.70 7.91
C LYS A 222 3.64 -3.92 8.83
N LEU A 223 2.33 -4.10 8.69
CA LEU A 223 1.38 -3.51 9.61
C LEU A 223 1.52 -4.19 10.97
N ASN A 224 1.81 -3.40 12.01
CA ASN A 224 1.85 -3.87 13.39
C ASN A 224 0.41 -4.10 13.90
N SER A 225 -0.17 -5.23 13.51
CA SER A 225 -1.55 -5.61 13.81
C SER A 225 -1.71 -7.13 13.76
N PRO A 226 -2.50 -7.74 14.67
CA PRO A 226 -2.80 -9.17 14.61
C PRO A 226 -3.61 -9.55 13.35
N TYR A 227 -4.24 -8.57 12.69
CA TYR A 227 -5.01 -8.76 11.46
C TYR A 227 -4.14 -8.69 10.20
N ALA A 228 -2.88 -8.28 10.29
CA ALA A 228 -1.98 -8.24 9.14
C ALA A 228 -1.66 -9.66 8.62
N PRO A 229 -1.42 -9.88 7.33
CA PRO A 229 -1.00 -11.20 6.82
C PRO A 229 0.46 -11.47 7.17
N VAL A 230 0.85 -12.70 7.51
CA VAL A 230 2.25 -13.04 7.91
C VAL A 230 3.30 -12.60 6.88
N SER A 231 2.95 -12.64 5.59
CA SER A 231 3.80 -12.15 4.52
C SER A 231 2.97 -11.47 3.42
N GLY A 232 3.62 -10.59 2.65
CA GLY A 232 3.01 -9.95 1.49
C GLY A 232 1.82 -9.05 1.84
N TYR A 233 0.78 -9.09 1.00
CA TYR A 233 -0.42 -8.29 1.08
C TYR A 233 -1.65 -9.19 0.94
N ARG A 234 -2.73 -8.89 1.65
CA ARG A 234 -3.99 -9.63 1.58
C ARG A 234 -5.17 -8.69 1.38
N TYR A 235 -6.14 -9.08 0.55
CA TYR A 235 -7.38 -8.34 0.37
C TYR A 235 -8.41 -8.73 1.43
N ASP A 236 -8.77 -7.79 2.30
CA ASP A 236 -9.62 -8.06 3.47
C ASP A 236 -11.08 -7.60 3.30
N GLY A 237 -11.43 -7.23 2.08
CA GLY A 237 -12.80 -6.92 1.68
C GLY A 237 -13.09 -5.42 1.59
N LEU A 238 -14.38 -5.11 1.70
CA LEU A 238 -14.94 -3.78 1.56
C LEU A 238 -15.24 -3.16 2.92
N TYR A 239 -14.91 -1.88 3.02
CA TYR A 239 -15.17 -1.04 4.17
C TYR A 239 -15.89 0.23 3.70
N ARG A 240 -16.57 0.91 4.60
CA ARG A 240 -17.02 2.29 4.40
C ARG A 240 -16.23 3.21 5.33
N VAL A 241 -16.08 4.46 4.94
CA VAL A 241 -15.54 5.50 5.81
C VAL A 241 -16.72 6.08 6.59
N GLU A 242 -16.70 5.97 7.91
CA GLU A 242 -17.78 6.50 8.75
C GLU A 242 -17.55 7.93 9.20
N LYS A 243 -16.29 8.29 9.41
CA LYS A 243 -15.95 9.63 9.90
C LYS A 243 -14.60 10.06 9.38
N CYS A 244 -14.47 11.35 9.15
CA CYS A 244 -13.21 12.03 8.89
C CYS A 244 -13.05 13.18 9.89
N TRP A 245 -11.82 13.43 10.36
CA TRP A 245 -11.51 14.57 11.21
C TRP A 245 -10.04 14.96 11.03
N GLU A 246 -9.69 16.13 11.53
CA GLU A 246 -8.32 16.59 11.61
C GLU A 246 -7.84 16.46 13.05
N ASP A 247 -6.63 15.94 13.25
CA ASP A 247 -6.01 15.78 14.56
C ASP A 247 -4.51 16.07 14.53
N ARG A 248 -3.89 16.34 15.68
CA ARG A 248 -2.47 16.67 15.75
C ARG A 248 -1.65 15.38 15.85
N GLY A 249 -1.04 14.97 14.74
CA GLY A 249 -0.20 13.77 14.66
C GLY A 249 1.07 13.87 15.51
N LEU A 250 1.75 12.74 15.72
CA LEU A 250 2.83 12.62 16.70
C LEU A 250 4.03 13.53 16.44
N SER A 251 4.28 13.82 15.17
CA SER A 251 5.29 14.79 14.73
C SER A 251 4.94 16.26 15.03
N GLY A 252 3.78 16.54 15.64
CA GLY A 252 3.33 17.91 15.92
C GLY A 252 2.56 18.61 14.81
N PHE A 253 2.45 17.99 13.64
CA PHE A 253 1.73 18.50 12.48
C PHE A 253 0.27 18.04 12.45
N GLN A 254 -0.58 18.82 11.80
CA GLN A 254 -1.95 18.46 11.52
C GLN A 254 -1.97 17.25 10.57
N VAL A 255 -2.72 16.22 10.92
CA VAL A 255 -3.00 15.06 10.07
C VAL A 255 -4.50 14.90 9.88
N VAL A 256 -4.89 14.36 8.73
CA VAL A 256 -6.28 13.99 8.46
C VAL A 256 -6.47 12.53 8.82
N LYS A 257 -7.48 12.21 9.63
CA LYS A 257 -7.80 10.86 10.08
C LYS A 257 -9.16 10.41 9.57
N PHE A 258 -9.30 9.12 9.34
CA PHE A 258 -10.50 8.48 8.84
C PHE A 258 -10.83 7.24 9.68
N ALA A 259 -12.09 7.07 10.08
CA ALA A 259 -12.57 5.86 10.72
C ALA A 259 -13.24 4.97 9.68
N PHE A 260 -12.78 3.73 9.57
CA PHE A 260 -13.32 2.74 8.64
C PHE A 260 -14.10 1.66 9.38
N VAL A 261 -15.14 1.17 8.73
CA VAL A 261 -15.97 0.06 9.21
C VAL A 261 -16.21 -0.93 8.11
N ARG A 262 -15.96 -2.21 8.40
CA ARG A 262 -16.15 -3.28 7.44
C ARG A 262 -17.62 -3.43 7.09
N LEU A 263 -17.88 -3.71 5.81
CA LEU A 263 -19.24 -4.03 5.38
C LEU A 263 -19.65 -5.43 5.86
N PRO A 264 -20.93 -5.62 6.23
CA PRO A 264 -21.42 -6.90 6.71
C PRO A 264 -21.43 -7.97 5.61
N LYS A 265 -21.64 -9.24 6.00
CA LYS A 265 -21.78 -10.40 5.10
C LYS A 265 -20.54 -10.73 4.27
N GLN A 266 -19.37 -10.47 4.83
CA GLN A 266 -18.07 -10.88 4.28
C GLN A 266 -17.48 -12.03 5.13
N PRO A 267 -16.62 -12.89 4.57
CA PRO A 267 -15.91 -13.91 5.34
C PRO A 267 -15.13 -13.28 6.51
N PRO A 268 -14.91 -14.02 7.62
CA PRO A 268 -14.14 -13.51 8.75
C PRO A 268 -12.71 -13.14 8.32
N ILE A 269 -12.14 -12.13 8.99
CA ILE A 269 -10.74 -11.74 8.78
C ILE A 269 -9.85 -12.80 9.43
N GLU A 270 -8.83 -13.26 8.71
CA GLU A 270 -7.80 -14.13 9.28
C GLU A 270 -6.92 -13.36 10.28
N ILE A 271 -6.75 -13.94 11.46
CA ILE A 271 -5.96 -13.38 12.56
C ILE A 271 -4.68 -14.22 12.70
N ARG A 272 -3.52 -13.56 12.86
CA ARG A 272 -2.26 -14.24 13.17
C ARG A 272 -2.35 -14.91 14.54
N VAL A 273 -2.15 -16.22 14.57
CA VAL A 273 -2.02 -16.99 15.81
C VAL A 273 -0.61 -16.73 16.37
N ASN A 274 -0.50 -16.30 17.63
CA ASN A 274 0.76 -15.88 18.29
C ASN A 274 1.33 -14.55 17.76
N TYR A 275 0.49 -13.52 17.64
CA TYR A 275 0.98 -12.17 17.43
C TYR A 275 1.54 -11.62 18.75
N ASP A 276 2.86 -11.57 18.86
CA ASP A 276 3.57 -10.88 19.94
C ASP A 276 3.87 -9.46 19.48
N ALA A 277 3.34 -8.46 20.17
CA ALA A 277 3.48 -7.05 19.78
C ALA A 277 4.90 -6.48 20.00
N GLU A 278 5.87 -7.33 20.36
CA GLU A 278 7.21 -6.95 20.83
C GLU A 278 8.32 -7.02 19.75
N ASP A 279 8.02 -7.49 18.54
CA ASP A 279 9.02 -7.64 17.44
C ASP A 279 9.40 -6.30 16.74
N GLU A 280 9.45 -5.17 17.46
CA GLU A 280 9.80 -3.85 16.88
C GLU A 280 11.30 -3.49 16.91
N GLU A 281 12.18 -4.32 17.47
CA GLU A 281 13.62 -4.01 17.46
C GLU A 281 14.40 -5.00 16.58
N THR A 282 15.01 -4.46 15.50
CA THR A 282 16.13 -4.99 14.68
C THR A 282 15.88 -5.38 13.20
N GLU A 283 15.37 -4.50 12.34
CA GLU A 283 15.59 -4.65 10.88
C GLU A 283 15.93 -3.35 10.10
N ASP A 284 16.08 -2.20 10.76
CA ASP A 284 16.30 -0.92 10.05
C ASP A 284 17.74 -0.67 9.53
N GLU A 285 18.69 -1.60 9.72
CA GLU A 285 20.08 -1.41 9.23
C GLU A 285 20.51 -2.24 8.01
N HIS A 286 19.71 -3.18 7.51
CA HIS A 286 20.07 -3.96 6.31
C HIS A 286 18.94 -4.05 5.29
N ASN A 287 18.68 -2.93 4.60
CA ASN A 287 18.01 -2.98 3.30
C ASN A 287 18.62 -1.98 2.30
N SER A 288 19.91 -2.18 2.03
CA SER A 288 20.49 -1.99 0.70
C SER A 288 20.52 -3.33 -0.05
N VAL A 289 19.42 -4.10 -0.01
CA VAL A 289 19.30 -5.25 -0.89
C VAL A 289 19.13 -4.72 -2.31
N ARG A 290 20.12 -5.10 -3.10
CA ARG A 290 20.28 -4.91 -4.53
C ARG A 290 19.03 -5.49 -5.21
N ASP A 291 18.29 -4.64 -5.92
CA ASP A 291 17.53 -5.11 -7.06
C ASP A 291 18.58 -5.45 -8.13
N ASP A 292 18.98 -6.72 -8.19
CA ASP A 292 19.84 -7.25 -9.25
C ASP A 292 19.08 -7.15 -10.57
N ASP A 293 19.36 -6.11 -11.34
CA ASP A 293 18.91 -5.92 -12.71
C ASP A 293 20.04 -6.38 -13.63
N GLU A 294 20.12 -7.69 -13.86
CA GLU A 294 20.91 -8.25 -14.96
C GLU A 294 20.24 -7.86 -16.28
N THR A 295 20.84 -6.88 -16.97
CA THR A 295 20.70 -6.75 -18.41
C THR A 295 22.09 -6.76 -19.03
N GLU A 296 22.52 -7.95 -19.46
CA GLU A 296 23.52 -8.08 -20.51
C GLU A 296 22.96 -7.47 -21.80
N GLU A 297 23.51 -6.34 -22.24
CA GLU A 297 23.66 -6.05 -23.69
C GLU A 297 24.65 -4.90 -23.94
N THR A 298 25.90 -5.33 -24.14
CA THR A 298 26.84 -4.84 -25.17
C THR A 298 27.48 -3.45 -25.07
N ASP A 299 28.78 -3.49 -24.83
CA ASP A 299 29.82 -2.58 -25.31
C ASP A 299 29.58 -2.12 -26.77
N ASN A 300 29.59 -0.79 -27.00
CA ASN A 300 30.30 -0.12 -28.10
C ASN A 300 29.85 1.34 -28.26
N LYS A 301 30.40 2.28 -27.47
CA LYS A 301 30.59 3.68 -27.95
C LYS A 301 31.54 4.53 -27.10
N ILE A 302 32.73 4.03 -26.82
CA ILE A 302 33.87 4.89 -26.46
C ILE A 302 35.00 4.55 -27.42
N LYS A 303 34.98 5.21 -28.60
CA LYS A 303 36.09 5.37 -29.56
C LYS A 303 35.59 6.12 -30.81
N LYS A 304 35.14 7.37 -30.63
CA LYS A 304 35.02 8.34 -31.75
C LYS A 304 34.86 9.78 -31.23
N SER A 305 35.83 10.25 -30.45
CA SER A 305 36.02 11.69 -30.22
C SER A 305 37.50 12.10 -30.05
N GLU A 306 38.44 11.22 -30.37
CA GLU A 306 39.87 11.53 -30.45
C GLU A 306 40.41 11.13 -31.82
N LYS A 307 39.94 11.81 -32.88
CA LYS A 307 40.59 11.80 -34.21
C LYS A 307 40.01 12.89 -35.11
N SER A 308 40.15 14.16 -34.72
CA SER A 308 40.06 15.29 -35.65
C SER A 308 40.45 16.60 -34.95
N SER A 309 41.72 16.71 -34.54
CA SER A 309 42.38 17.99 -34.31
C SER A 309 43.88 17.80 -34.39
N ASN A 310 44.36 17.43 -35.57
CA ASN A 310 45.73 17.63 -35.98
C ASN A 310 45.72 17.86 -37.50
N ILE A 311 46.55 18.80 -37.93
CA ILE A 311 46.82 19.25 -39.31
C ILE A 311 46.05 20.52 -39.71
N ASN A 312 46.62 21.69 -39.37
CA ASN A 312 47.17 22.59 -40.40
C ASN A 312 47.93 23.76 -39.76
N HIS A 313 49.26 23.66 -39.78
CA HIS A 313 50.17 24.81 -39.68
C HIS A 313 50.53 25.27 -41.10
N ASN A 314 50.39 26.58 -41.32
CA ASN A 314 51.23 27.49 -42.11
C ASN A 314 51.55 27.13 -43.58
N ASN A 315 51.19 28.02 -44.52
CA ASN A 315 52.17 28.97 -45.09
C ASN A 315 51.57 29.93 -46.14
N LEU A 316 51.98 31.20 -45.98
CA LEU A 316 52.30 32.27 -46.94
C LEU A 316 51.47 32.46 -48.22
N SER A 317 50.90 33.66 -48.36
CA SER A 317 51.49 34.78 -49.13
C SER A 317 50.90 36.11 -48.66
#